data_AF-A0A7Y3CEV6-F1
#
_entry.id   AF-A0A7Y3CEV6-F1
#
_cell.length_a   1.000
_cell.length_b   1.000
_cell.length_c   1.000
_cell.angle_alpha   90.00
_cell.angle_beta   90.00
_cell.angle_gamma   90.00
#
_symmetry.space_group_name_H-M   'P 1'
#
loop_
_entity.id
_entity.type
_entity.pdbx_description
1 polymer ?
#
loop_
_entity_poly.entity_id
_entity_poly.type
_entity_poly.pdbx_seq_one_letter_code
_entity_poly.pdbx_strand_id
1 'polypeptide(L)' 'MSLSILDAIGNTPMVEIKNLNPNPKVKILAKLEYFNPGGSVKDRPALFMIEEGEKSGQLTP' A
#
# COMPACT_ATOMS: atom_id res chain seq x y z
N MET A 1 8.31 14.47 -15.36
CA MET A 1 7.15 14.27 -14.46
C MET A 1 7.54 14.79 -13.10
N SER A 2 6.76 15.69 -12.51
CA SER A 2 6.99 16.14 -11.14
C SER A 2 6.70 14.97 -10.20
N LEU A 3 7.66 14.58 -9.36
CA LEU A 3 7.39 13.59 -8.32
C LEU A 3 6.39 14.16 -7.31
N SER A 4 5.37 13.37 -7.04
CA SER A 4 4.32 13.60 -6.05
C SER A 4 4.48 12.62 -4.89
N ILE A 5 3.97 12.97 -3.72
CA ILE A 5 3.89 12.02 -2.59
C ILE A 5 3.04 10.79 -2.93
N LEU A 6 2.09 10.91 -3.87
CA LEU A 6 1.26 9.81 -4.35
C LEU A 6 2.09 8.73 -5.05
N ASP A 7 3.20 9.09 -5.69
CA ASP A 7 4.11 8.14 -6.35
C ASP A 7 4.82 7.20 -5.35
N ALA A 8 4.83 7.57 -4.06
CA ALA A 8 5.37 6.75 -2.99
C ALA A 8 4.35 5.75 -2.42
N ILE A 9 3.09 5.75 -2.87
CA ILE A 9 2.09 4.76 -2.47
C ILE A 9 2.43 3.40 -3.10
N GLY A 10 2.52 2.37 -2.28
CA GLY A 10 2.82 1.01 -2.70
C GLY A 10 4.29 0.63 -2.52
N ASN A 11 4.73 -0.40 -3.25
CA ASN A 11 6.08 -0.97 -3.14
C ASN A 11 6.58 -1.23 -1.70
N THR A 12 5.64 -1.53 -0.80
CA THR A 12 5.89 -1.76 0.62
C THR A 12 6.70 -3.04 0.84
N PRO A 13 7.58 -3.05 1.85
CA PRO A 13 8.48 -4.17 2.07
C PRO A 13 7.75 -5.44 2.52
N MET A 14 8.35 -6.58 2.20
CA MET A 14 7.99 -7.89 2.74
C MET A 14 9.04 -8.31 3.75
N VAL A 15 8.61 -8.58 4.99
CA VAL A 15 9.50 -8.90 6.11
C VAL A 15 9.12 -10.24 6.71
N GLU A 16 10.12 -11.08 6.97
CA GLU A 16 9.91 -12.40 7.55
C GLU A 16 9.62 -12.34 9.05
N ILE A 17 8.59 -13.06 9.48
CA ILE A 17 8.25 -13.24 10.89
C ILE A 17 9.02 -14.45 11.42
N LYS A 18 10.12 -14.20 12.13
CA LYS A 18 10.99 -15.27 12.68
C LYS A 18 10.55 -15.77 14.05
N ASN A 19 10.21 -14.87 14.97
CA ASN A 19 10.03 -15.22 16.39
C ASN A 19 8.60 -15.67 16.74
N LEU A 20 7.59 -15.27 15.96
CA LEU A 20 6.18 -15.62 16.19
C LEU A 20 5.70 -16.79 15.32
N ASN A 21 6.60 -17.42 14.57
CA ASN A 21 6.26 -18.54 13.71
C ASN A 21 6.33 -19.87 14.49
N PRO A 22 5.19 -20.54 14.75
CA PRO A 22 5.18 -21.80 15.50
C PRO A 22 5.67 -23.01 14.67
N ASN A 23 5.76 -22.89 13.34
CA ASN A 23 6.15 -23.98 12.46
C ASN A 23 7.41 -23.63 11.65
N PRO A 24 8.58 -24.21 11.98
CA PRO A 24 9.84 -23.90 11.29
C PRO A 24 9.88 -24.37 9.83
N LYS A 25 8.93 -25.20 9.38
CA LYS A 25 8.82 -25.64 7.98
C LYS A 25 8.03 -24.67 7.10
N VAL A 26 7.45 -23.62 7.67
CA VAL A 26 6.66 -22.62 6.96
C VAL A 26 7.36 -21.27 7.05
N LYS A 27 7.41 -20.51 5.96
CA LYS A 27 7.88 -19.12 5.95
C LYS A 27 6.69 -18.18 6.04
N ILE A 28 6.58 -17.42 7.13
CA ILE A 28 5.55 -16.39 7.29
C ILE A 28 6.17 -15.04 6.97
N LEU A 29 5.52 -14.27 6.09
CA LEU A 29 5.99 -12.97 5.64
C LEU A 29 4.88 -11.93 5.86
N ALA A 30 5.25 -10.78 6.41
CA ALA A 30 4.40 -9.62 6.60
C ALA A 30 4.65 -8.59 5.49
N LYS A 31 3.58 -8.19 4.79
CA LYS A 31 3.58 -7.06 3.86
C LYS A 31 3.29 -5.78 4.66
N LEU A 32 4.29 -4.92 4.81
CA LEU A 32 4.22 -3.80 5.78
C LEU A 32 3.53 -2.57 5.19
N GLU A 33 2.20 -2.61 5.08
CA GLU A 33 1.39 -1.53 4.47
C GLU A 33 1.39 -0.21 5.25
N TYR A 34 1.89 -0.18 6.49
CA TYR A 34 2.07 1.07 7.22
C TYR A 34 3.19 1.97 6.63
N PHE A 35 4.01 1.44 5.71
CA PHE A 35 5.04 2.21 4.99
C PHE A 35 4.48 3.09 3.87
N ASN A 36 3.19 2.97 3.52
CA ASN A 36 2.60 3.96 2.62
C ASN A 36 2.58 5.35 3.31
N PRO A 37 2.63 6.47 2.57
CA PRO A 37 2.74 7.82 3.14
C PRO A 37 1.65 8.22 4.15
N GLY A 38 0.42 7.75 3.96
CA GLY A 38 -0.73 7.92 4.85
C GLY A 38 -0.77 6.92 6.01
N GLY A 39 0.25 6.07 6.13
CA GLY A 39 0.47 5.20 7.29
C GLY A 39 -0.39 3.94 7.32
N SER A 40 -1.11 3.61 6.23
CA SER A 40 -1.94 2.41 6.20
C SER A 40 -2.11 1.82 4.81
N VAL A 41 -2.72 0.63 4.75
CA VAL A 41 -3.14 -0.02 3.49
C VAL A 41 -4.17 0.80 2.70
N LYS A 42 -4.85 1.77 3.33
CA LYS A 42 -5.95 2.52 2.72
C LYS A 42 -5.49 3.51 1.65
N ASP A 43 -4.22 3.87 1.62
CA ASP A 43 -3.65 4.73 0.59
C ASP A 43 -3.89 4.17 -0.82
N ARG A 44 -3.80 2.84 -0.99
CA ARG A 44 -4.00 2.18 -2.29
C ARG A 44 -5.42 2.35 -2.84
N PRO A 45 -6.49 1.89 -2.14
CA PRO A 45 -7.84 2.08 -2.65
C PRO A 45 -8.24 3.56 -2.66
N ALA A 46 -7.73 4.39 -1.74
CA ALA A 46 -8.02 5.82 -1.77
C ALA A 46 -7.53 6.47 -3.06
N LEU A 47 -6.27 6.23 -3.45
CA LEU A 47 -5.71 6.72 -4.71
C LEU A 47 -6.55 6.21 -5.90
N PHE A 48 -6.79 4.90 -5.97
CA PHE A 48 -7.53 4.29 -7.08
C PHE A 48 -8.96 4.85 -7.21
N MET A 49 -9.69 5.01 -6.10
CA MET A 49 -11.06 5.52 -6.14
C MET A 49 -11.13 6.97 -6.62
N ILE A 50 -10.18 7.82 -6.21
CA ILE A 50 -10.13 9.22 -6.63
C ILE A 50 -9.76 9.32 -8.10
N GLU A 51 -8.69 8.63 -8.54
CA GLU A 51 -8.27 8.62 -9.94
C GLU A 51 -9.37 8.11 -10.87
N GLU A 52 -10.10 7.06 -10.47
CA GLU A 52 -11.21 6.53 -11.28
C GLU A 52 -12.43 7.47 -11.25
N GLY A 53 -12.69 8.15 -10.13
CA GLY A 53 -13.71 9.19 -10.05
C GLY A 53 -13.43 10.34 -11.02
N GLU A 54 -12.18 10.82 -11.07
CA GLU A 54 -11.73 11.87 -11.99
C GLU A 54 -11.80 11.40 -13.45
N LYS A 55 -11.30 10.20 -13.73
CA LYS A 55 -11.29 9.63 -15.09
C LYS A 55 -12.69 9.37 -15.64
N SER A 56 -13.62 8.91 -14.79
CA SER A 56 -15.01 8.66 -15.18
C SER A 56 -15.86 9.93 -15.27
N GLY A 57 -15.37 11.07 -14.77
CA GLY A 57 -16.10 12.32 -14.68
C GLY A 57 -17.15 12.36 -13.55
N GLN A 58 -17.17 11.36 -12.66
CA GLN A 58 -18.01 11.37 -11.46
C GLN A 58 -17.46 12.32 -10.38
N LEU A 59 -16.16 12.58 -10.41
CA LEU A 59 -15.47 13.56 -9.59
C LEU A 59 -14.87 14.64 -10.51
N THR A 60 -15.16 15.89 -10.21
CA THR A 60 -14.67 17.06 -10.97
C THR A 60 -13.92 18.01 -10.05
N PRO A 61 -13.05 18.89 -10.58
CA PRO A 61 -12.35 19.91 -9.80
C PRO A 61 -13.27 20.84 -8.99
#